data_AF-A0A442XEW0-F1
#
_entry.id   AF-A0A442XEW0-F1
#
_cell.length_a   1.000
_cell.length_b   1.000
_cell.length_c   1.000
_cell.angle_alpha   90.00
_cell.angle_beta   90.00
_cell.angle_gamma   90.00
#
_symmetry.space_group_name_H-M   'P 1'
#
loop_
_entity.id
_entity.type
_entity.pdbx_description
1 polymer ?
#
loop_
_entity_poly.entity_id
_entity_poly.type
_entity_poly.pdbx_seq_one_letter_code
_entity_poly.pdbx_strand_id
1 'polypeptide(L)'
;MVFFQQWLAMRRQRHPMLTVEGKWIWDSWYCRDDQGLWHAFFLQADRSLGNPELRHWNVTWGLATSPDLRKWTYRGTVFRPSKTPSFDDLTIWTGCIVWNDRNSWTLFYTGTSRAEEGKIQRIGRASSADLVHWRRQGLALERTGENAEYYEGCVPRRWKDCSLRDPWVIRDPEGSGWLMYFTARSPMPSDTNASGAIGVAHSKLAASASGLCRIFRGNRGPPSLPAGRQMVLPLLHTFTMLVGRIQTQLSGRAGSGHPLSCCRSSLGAMETGGRSIPIRHTRLRDICRAPSYTW
;
A
#
# COMPACT_ATOMS: atom_id res chain seq x y z
N MET A 1 48.40 5.79 -7.93
CA MET A 1 47.51 6.97 -8.12
C MET A 1 46.17 6.66 -8.81
N VAL A 2 46.06 5.60 -9.61
CA VAL A 2 44.83 5.22 -10.34
C VAL A 2 43.72 4.66 -9.43
N PHE A 3 44.09 3.86 -8.41
CA PHE A 3 43.15 3.25 -7.46
C PHE A 3 42.37 4.28 -6.61
N PHE A 4 42.99 5.40 -6.24
CA PHE A 4 42.35 6.43 -5.43
C PHE A 4 41.32 7.24 -6.22
N GLN A 5 41.57 7.49 -7.52
CA GLN A 5 40.60 8.14 -8.41
C GLN A 5 39.44 7.22 -8.78
N GLN A 6 39.68 5.92 -9.00
CA GLN A 6 38.61 4.93 -9.18
C GLN A 6 37.73 4.78 -7.92
N TRP A 7 38.34 4.80 -6.73
CA TRP A 7 37.61 4.78 -5.45
C TRP A 7 36.78 6.05 -5.21
N LEU A 8 37.28 7.23 -5.57
CA LEU A 8 36.52 8.50 -5.55
C LEU A 8 35.38 8.51 -6.59
N ALA A 9 35.58 7.92 -7.77
CA ALA A 9 34.54 7.77 -8.79
C ALA A 9 33.42 6.81 -8.32
N MET A 10 33.78 5.72 -7.64
CA MET A 10 32.81 4.79 -7.03
C MET A 10 32.04 5.41 -5.86
N ARG A 11 32.67 6.25 -5.03
CA ARG A 11 31.96 7.02 -3.98
C ARG A 11 31.07 8.14 -4.51
N ARG A 12 31.31 8.62 -5.74
CA ARG A 12 30.50 9.65 -6.42
C ARG A 12 29.29 9.10 -7.16
N GLN A 13 29.22 7.79 -7.44
CA GLN A 13 27.99 7.18 -7.96
C GLN A 13 27.02 6.87 -6.82
N ARG A 14 26.60 7.91 -6.09
CA ARG A 14 25.23 7.91 -5.57
C ARG A 14 24.36 8.05 -6.80
N HIS A 15 23.93 6.93 -7.39
CA HIS A 15 22.82 6.98 -8.33
C HIS A 15 21.71 7.73 -7.59
N PRO A 16 21.33 8.93 -8.03
CA PRO A 16 20.31 9.66 -7.32
C PRO A 16 19.07 8.78 -7.32
N MET A 17 18.68 8.36 -6.12
CA MET A 17 17.29 8.00 -5.82
C MET A 17 16.41 9.04 -6.50
N LEU A 18 15.30 8.64 -7.13
CA LEU A 18 14.42 9.53 -7.89
C LEU A 18 14.34 10.92 -7.23
N THR A 19 14.73 11.95 -7.95
CA THR A 19 14.59 13.35 -7.52
C THR A 19 13.81 14.10 -8.59
N VAL A 20 12.98 15.03 -8.14
CA VAL A 20 12.24 15.93 -9.01
C VAL A 20 12.62 17.35 -8.61
N GLU A 21 13.18 18.10 -9.55
CA GLU A 21 13.61 19.47 -9.31
C GLU A 21 12.44 20.34 -8.82
N GLY A 22 12.70 21.19 -7.83
CA GLY A 22 11.68 22.07 -7.27
C GLY A 22 10.57 21.37 -6.47
N LYS A 23 10.61 20.05 -6.27
CA LYS A 23 9.58 19.30 -5.50
C LYS A 23 10.13 18.68 -4.22
N TRP A 24 9.32 18.68 -3.17
CA TRP A 24 9.41 17.64 -2.15
C TRP A 24 8.67 16.41 -2.67
N ILE A 25 9.27 15.24 -2.53
CA ILE A 25 8.63 13.96 -2.83
C ILE A 25 8.74 13.08 -1.59
N TRP A 26 7.72 12.28 -1.31
CA TRP A 26 7.73 11.34 -0.18
C TRP A 26 7.10 10.00 -0.57
N ASP A 27 6.12 9.51 0.18
CA ASP A 27 5.51 8.19 0.02
C ASP A 27 5.35 7.80 -1.45
N SER A 28 5.83 6.60 -1.80
CA SER A 28 5.88 6.10 -3.16
C SER A 28 5.33 4.69 -3.26
N TRP A 29 4.63 4.39 -4.35
CA TRP A 29 4.17 3.05 -4.70
C TRP A 29 4.42 2.78 -6.18
N TYR A 30 4.45 1.49 -6.54
CA TYR A 30 4.98 1.04 -7.82
C TYR A 30 4.01 0.06 -8.48
N CYS A 31 3.92 0.14 -9.80
CA CYS A 31 3.35 -0.93 -10.62
C CYS A 31 4.19 -1.12 -11.88
N ARG A 32 4.00 -2.27 -12.53
CA ARG A 32 4.66 -2.61 -13.78
C ARG A 32 3.59 -2.91 -14.82
N ASP A 33 3.69 -2.30 -15.99
CA ASP A 33 2.75 -2.57 -17.07
C ASP A 33 3.11 -3.85 -17.84
N ASP A 34 2.26 -4.21 -18.80
CA ASP A 34 2.39 -5.40 -19.64
C ASP A 34 3.56 -5.34 -20.63
N GLN A 35 4.08 -4.13 -20.88
CA GLN A 35 5.29 -3.86 -21.67
C GLN A 35 6.56 -3.95 -20.82
N GLY A 36 6.42 -4.16 -19.51
CA GLY A 36 7.52 -4.34 -18.58
C GLY A 36 8.13 -3.04 -18.08
N LEU A 37 7.51 -1.89 -18.32
CA LEU A 37 7.93 -0.58 -17.81
C LEU A 37 7.43 -0.40 -16.38
N TRP A 38 8.31 0.08 -15.50
CA TRP A 38 7.95 0.44 -14.13
C TRP A 38 7.37 1.85 -14.08
N HIS A 39 6.32 1.99 -13.28
CA HIS A 39 5.68 3.26 -12.96
C HIS A 39 5.80 3.47 -11.45
N ALA A 40 6.53 4.51 -11.05
CA ALA A 40 6.60 5.00 -9.68
C ALA A 40 5.66 6.19 -9.54
N PHE A 41 4.69 6.04 -8.67
CA PHE A 41 3.85 7.12 -8.22
C PHE A 41 4.32 7.57 -6.85
N PHE A 42 4.22 8.86 -6.60
CA PHE A 42 4.68 9.41 -5.33
C PHE A 42 3.92 10.68 -4.98
N LEU A 43 3.79 10.92 -3.68
CA LEU A 43 3.29 12.19 -3.18
C LEU A 43 4.34 13.27 -3.42
N GLN A 44 3.89 14.44 -3.89
CA GLN A 44 4.75 15.58 -4.14
C GLN A 44 4.08 16.91 -3.80
N ALA A 45 4.89 17.92 -3.50
CA ALA A 45 4.48 19.32 -3.34
C ALA A 45 5.62 20.25 -3.78
N ASP A 46 5.27 21.47 -4.18
CA ASP A 46 6.23 22.47 -4.63
C ASP A 46 7.10 23.01 -3.48
N ARG A 47 8.42 23.05 -3.68
CA ARG A 47 9.37 23.66 -2.73
C ARG A 47 9.20 25.19 -2.64
N SER A 48 8.51 25.82 -3.60
CA SER A 48 8.17 27.24 -3.56
C SER A 48 7.26 27.61 -2.38
N LEU A 49 6.62 26.63 -1.72
CA LEU A 49 5.89 26.86 -0.48
C LEU A 49 6.81 27.31 0.68
N GLY A 50 8.13 27.12 0.56
CA GLY A 50 9.13 27.50 1.56
C GLY A 50 9.14 26.58 2.78
N ASN A 51 8.02 26.49 3.50
CA ASN A 51 7.87 25.63 4.67
C ASN A 51 7.55 24.17 4.24
N PRO A 52 8.44 23.20 4.50
CA PRO A 52 8.23 21.82 4.08
C PRO A 52 7.01 21.17 4.74
N GLU A 53 6.57 21.62 5.91
CA GLU A 53 5.39 21.04 6.59
C GLU A 53 4.07 21.33 5.87
N LEU A 54 4.04 22.36 5.00
CA LEU A 54 2.89 22.66 4.15
C LEU A 54 2.67 21.62 3.04
N ARG A 55 3.65 20.74 2.76
CA ARG A 55 3.56 19.71 1.73
C ARG A 55 2.39 18.75 1.94
N HIS A 56 2.03 18.48 3.20
CA HIS A 56 0.95 17.56 3.56
C HIS A 56 -0.43 18.07 3.11
N TRP A 57 -0.60 19.39 3.00
CA TRP A 57 -1.84 20.06 2.62
C TRP A 57 -1.87 20.53 1.16
N ASN A 58 -0.72 20.54 0.49
CA ASN A 58 -0.56 20.96 -0.91
C ASN A 58 -0.11 19.77 -1.79
N VAL A 59 -0.59 18.59 -1.44
CA VAL A 59 -0.18 17.33 -2.02
C VAL A 59 -0.79 17.10 -3.40
N THR A 60 0.04 16.62 -4.32
CA THR A 60 -0.38 16.03 -5.59
C THR A 60 0.38 14.74 -5.84
N TRP A 61 0.02 14.00 -6.87
CA TRP A 61 0.75 12.78 -7.24
C TRP A 61 1.62 13.03 -8.46
N GLY A 62 2.91 12.77 -8.32
CA GLY A 62 3.85 12.68 -9.43
C GLY A 62 3.91 11.26 -9.97
N LEU A 63 4.25 11.13 -11.25
CA LEU A 63 4.58 9.88 -11.91
C LEU A 63 6.00 9.94 -12.46
N ALA A 64 6.77 8.87 -12.29
CA ALA A 64 8.01 8.65 -13.01
C ALA A 64 8.04 7.22 -13.55
N THR A 65 8.65 7.03 -14.71
CA THR A 65 8.78 5.71 -15.35
C THR A 65 10.22 5.25 -15.42
N SER A 66 10.45 3.94 -15.33
CA SER A 66 11.80 3.36 -15.41
C SER A 66 11.78 1.98 -16.07
N PRO A 67 12.74 1.65 -16.95
CA PRO A 67 12.92 0.29 -17.43
C PRO A 67 13.61 -0.62 -16.41
N ASP A 68 14.36 -0.06 -15.45
CA ASP A 68 15.35 -0.78 -14.63
C ASP A 68 15.33 -0.46 -13.12
N LEU A 69 14.37 0.36 -12.68
CA LEU A 69 14.25 0.91 -11.31
C LEU A 69 15.41 1.81 -10.86
N ARG A 70 16.34 2.15 -11.77
CA ARG A 70 17.54 2.96 -11.50
C ARG A 70 17.48 4.30 -12.21
N LYS A 71 17.13 4.29 -13.49
CA LYS A 71 16.97 5.48 -14.31
C LYS A 71 15.50 5.83 -14.41
N TRP A 72 15.13 7.00 -13.89
CA TRP A 72 13.76 7.45 -13.82
C TRP A 72 13.51 8.64 -14.74
N THR A 73 12.40 8.60 -15.48
CA THR A 73 11.90 9.70 -16.30
C THR A 73 10.66 10.27 -15.64
N TYR A 74 10.71 11.51 -15.14
CA TYR A 74 9.55 12.18 -14.58
C TYR A 74 8.51 12.48 -15.67
N ARG A 75 7.24 12.16 -15.41
CA ARG A 75 6.11 12.32 -16.33
C ARG A 75 5.12 13.40 -15.90
N GLY A 76 5.42 14.13 -14.82
CA GLY A 76 4.58 15.21 -14.32
C GLY A 76 3.57 14.76 -13.27
N THR A 77 2.63 15.66 -12.97
CA THR A 77 1.55 15.45 -12.01
C THR A 77 0.34 14.77 -12.65
N VAL A 78 -0.04 13.59 -12.17
CA VAL A 78 -1.11 12.75 -12.75
C VAL A 78 -2.41 12.73 -11.94
N PHE A 79 -2.34 13.09 -10.65
CA PHE A 79 -3.51 13.14 -9.79
C PHE A 79 -3.42 14.33 -8.82
N ARG A 80 -4.54 14.99 -8.56
CA ARG A 80 -4.67 16.18 -7.71
C ARG A 80 -5.93 16.06 -6.86
N PRO A 81 -6.05 16.76 -5.70
CA PRO A 81 -7.32 16.87 -4.99
C PRO A 81 -8.46 17.29 -5.91
N SER A 82 -9.69 16.90 -5.58
CA SER A 82 -10.86 17.28 -6.36
C SER A 82 -10.99 18.81 -6.42
N LYS A 83 -11.41 19.33 -7.58
CA LYS A 83 -11.70 20.76 -7.76
C LYS A 83 -13.08 21.15 -7.25
N THR A 84 -13.99 20.19 -7.14
CA THR A 84 -15.36 20.37 -6.64
C THR A 84 -15.51 19.71 -5.28
N PRO A 85 -16.47 20.17 -4.45
CA PRO A 85 -16.71 19.57 -3.14
C PRO A 85 -16.83 18.04 -3.19
N SER A 86 -15.98 17.35 -2.43
CA SER A 86 -15.93 15.88 -2.34
C SER A 86 -15.14 15.42 -1.10
N PHE A 87 -15.12 14.13 -0.83
CA PHE A 87 -14.35 13.56 0.30
C PHE A 87 -12.82 13.72 0.15
N ASP A 88 -12.34 14.12 -1.04
CA ASP A 88 -10.92 14.24 -1.41
C ASP A 88 -10.58 15.63 -2.01
N ASP A 89 -11.36 16.66 -1.69
CA ASP A 89 -11.20 18.03 -2.20
C ASP A 89 -10.14 18.87 -1.45
N LEU A 90 -9.62 18.37 -0.32
CA LEU A 90 -8.50 18.98 0.40
C LEU A 90 -7.18 18.29 0.08
N THR A 91 -7.06 16.99 0.37
CA THR A 91 -5.84 16.22 0.13
C THR A 91 -6.11 14.88 -0.55
N ILE A 92 -5.09 14.41 -1.27
CA ILE A 92 -4.96 13.03 -1.76
C ILE A 92 -3.61 12.46 -1.30
N TRP A 93 -3.63 11.49 -0.41
CA TRP A 93 -2.42 10.83 0.11
C TRP A 93 -2.25 9.43 -0.49
N THR A 94 -1.37 8.65 0.12
CA THR A 94 -0.87 7.37 -0.37
C THR A 94 -1.96 6.46 -0.91
N GLY A 95 -1.62 5.76 -1.99
CA GLY A 95 -2.51 4.81 -2.61
C GLY A 95 -1.84 3.51 -3.02
N CYS A 96 -2.63 2.66 -3.66
CA CYS A 96 -2.24 1.37 -4.20
C CYS A 96 -2.95 1.16 -5.54
N ILE A 97 -2.18 0.72 -6.53
CA ILE A 97 -2.66 0.50 -7.90
C ILE A 97 -2.62 -0.99 -8.19
N VAL A 98 -3.73 -1.52 -8.67
CA VAL A 98 -3.87 -2.93 -9.07
C VAL A 98 -4.47 -3.02 -10.47
N TRP A 99 -4.05 -4.03 -11.23
CA TRP A 99 -4.72 -4.40 -12.46
C TRP A 99 -5.93 -5.27 -12.13
N ASN A 100 -7.14 -4.82 -12.46
CA ASN A 100 -8.37 -5.51 -12.08
C ASN A 100 -8.81 -6.55 -13.12
N ASP A 101 -9.81 -7.36 -12.74
CA ASP A 101 -10.38 -8.42 -13.59
C ASP A 101 -11.15 -7.90 -14.82
N ARG A 102 -11.31 -6.59 -14.95
CA ARG A 102 -11.99 -5.92 -16.07
C ARG A 102 -11.01 -5.24 -17.02
N ASN A 103 -9.74 -5.66 -17.03
CA ASN A 103 -8.68 -5.12 -17.88
C ASN A 103 -8.52 -3.59 -17.72
N SER A 104 -8.51 -3.10 -16.49
CA SER A 104 -8.25 -1.69 -16.20
C SER A 104 -7.45 -1.50 -14.92
N TRP A 105 -6.67 -0.42 -14.87
CA TRP A 105 -5.99 -0.01 -13.65
C TRP A 105 -7.00 0.53 -12.66
N THR A 106 -7.00 -0.03 -11.45
CA THR A 106 -7.78 0.49 -10.32
C THR A 106 -6.83 1.07 -9.30
N LEU A 107 -7.13 2.29 -8.91
CA LEU A 107 -6.46 3.01 -7.86
C LEU A 107 -7.33 3.05 -6.61
N PHE A 108 -6.74 2.72 -5.46
CA PHE A 108 -7.25 3.04 -4.14
C PHE A 108 -6.36 4.08 -3.50
N TYR A 109 -6.91 5.15 -2.94
CA TYR A 109 -6.14 6.26 -2.40
C TYR A 109 -6.80 6.86 -1.18
N THR A 110 -6.02 7.52 -0.33
CA THR A 110 -6.55 8.24 0.83
C THR A 110 -6.98 9.64 0.42
N GLY A 111 -8.18 10.07 0.81
CA GLY A 111 -8.69 11.42 0.62
C GLY A 111 -9.11 12.08 1.93
N THR A 112 -9.03 13.41 1.98
CA THR A 112 -9.65 14.23 3.04
C THR A 112 -10.39 15.43 2.45
N SER A 113 -11.38 15.94 3.19
CA SER A 113 -12.24 17.05 2.76
C SER A 113 -11.94 18.38 3.46
N ARG A 114 -12.15 19.50 2.74
CA ARG A 114 -12.08 20.87 3.26
C ARG A 114 -13.18 21.14 4.27
N ALA A 115 -14.40 20.66 4.00
CA ALA A 115 -15.56 20.84 4.88
C ALA A 115 -15.33 20.20 6.26
N GLU A 116 -14.39 19.26 6.34
CA GLU A 116 -14.05 18.50 7.54
C GLU A 116 -12.66 18.86 8.09
N GLU A 117 -12.08 19.97 7.62
CA GLU A 117 -10.77 20.48 8.00
C GLU A 117 -9.64 19.42 7.86
N GLY A 118 -9.80 18.45 6.95
CA GLY A 118 -8.84 17.37 6.76
C GLY A 118 -8.78 16.32 7.88
N LYS A 119 -9.71 16.36 8.84
CA LYS A 119 -9.69 15.49 10.03
C LYS A 119 -10.19 14.09 9.73
N ILE A 120 -11.08 13.92 8.75
CA ILE A 120 -11.64 12.62 8.40
C ILE A 120 -10.88 12.04 7.22
N GLN A 121 -10.22 10.90 7.42
CA GLN A 121 -9.57 10.15 6.35
C GLN A 121 -10.53 9.09 5.82
N ARG A 122 -10.60 8.97 4.49
CA ARG A 122 -11.36 7.93 3.80
C ARG A 122 -10.54 7.35 2.67
N ILE A 123 -10.89 6.15 2.21
CA ILE A 123 -10.28 5.54 1.02
C ILE A 123 -11.24 5.69 -0.15
N GLY A 124 -10.74 6.36 -1.19
CA GLY A 124 -11.40 6.53 -2.48
C GLY A 124 -10.96 5.50 -3.50
N ARG A 125 -11.71 5.43 -4.61
CA ARG A 125 -11.39 4.63 -5.79
C ARG A 125 -11.34 5.47 -7.06
N ALA A 126 -10.44 5.15 -7.96
CA ALA A 126 -10.39 5.67 -9.31
C ALA A 126 -9.97 4.58 -10.30
N SER A 127 -10.24 4.80 -11.59
CA SER A 127 -9.82 3.91 -12.67
C SER A 127 -9.03 4.64 -13.73
N SER A 128 -8.07 3.96 -14.36
CA SER A 128 -7.30 4.46 -15.49
C SER A 128 -7.11 3.36 -16.54
N ALA A 129 -7.02 3.77 -17.80
CA ALA A 129 -6.63 2.89 -18.90
C ALA A 129 -5.11 2.95 -19.16
N ASP A 130 -4.43 4.02 -18.73
CA ASP A 130 -3.08 4.37 -19.19
C ASP A 130 -2.13 4.78 -18.06
N LEU A 131 -2.54 4.65 -16.79
CA LEU A 131 -1.81 5.05 -15.57
C LEU A 131 -1.57 6.57 -15.42
N VAL A 132 -1.99 7.38 -16.39
CA VAL A 132 -1.79 8.84 -16.42
C VAL A 132 -3.09 9.56 -16.12
N HIS A 133 -4.18 9.15 -16.77
CA HIS A 133 -5.48 9.79 -16.65
C HIS A 133 -6.39 8.97 -15.72
N TRP A 134 -6.80 9.57 -14.61
CA TRP A 134 -7.58 8.92 -13.56
C TRP A 134 -9.01 9.44 -13.51
N ARG A 135 -9.98 8.54 -13.65
CA ARG A 135 -11.40 8.81 -13.44
C ARG A 135 -11.80 8.38 -12.03
N ARG A 136 -12.21 9.33 -11.19
CA ARG A 136 -12.75 9.06 -9.85
C ARG A 136 -14.01 8.20 -9.94
N GLN A 137 -14.14 7.26 -9.00
CA GLN A 137 -15.29 6.35 -8.88
C GLN A 137 -15.99 6.45 -7.51
N GLY A 138 -15.62 7.45 -6.70
CA GLY A 138 -16.21 7.71 -5.38
C GLY A 138 -15.49 6.99 -4.24
N LEU A 139 -16.20 6.84 -3.12
CA LEU A 139 -15.70 6.17 -1.91
C LEU A 139 -15.58 4.65 -2.12
N ALA A 140 -14.52 4.09 -1.56
CA ALA A 140 -14.26 2.65 -1.53
C ALA A 140 -14.38 2.10 -0.10
N LEU A 141 -13.90 2.86 0.88
CA LEU A 141 -14.03 2.54 2.29
C LEU A 141 -14.13 3.81 3.12
N GLU A 142 -15.06 3.81 4.05
CA GLU A 142 -15.18 4.82 5.08
C GLU A 142 -15.60 4.16 6.41
N ARG A 143 -15.60 4.94 7.50
CA ARG A 143 -15.86 4.44 8.84
C ARG A 143 -17.36 4.39 9.16
N THR A 144 -18.13 3.73 8.31
CA THR A 144 -19.57 3.50 8.47
C THR A 144 -19.90 2.01 8.29
N GLY A 145 -21.06 1.58 8.78
CA GLY A 145 -21.53 0.19 8.69
C GLY A 145 -21.23 -0.68 9.91
N GLU A 146 -21.61 -1.95 9.81
CA GLU A 146 -21.68 -2.90 10.93
C GLU A 146 -20.34 -3.12 11.66
N ASN A 147 -19.22 -2.95 10.95
CA ASN A 147 -17.88 -3.21 11.48
C ASN A 147 -17.13 -1.93 11.88
N ALA A 148 -17.77 -0.76 11.81
CA ALA A 148 -17.13 0.52 12.12
C ALA A 148 -16.71 0.64 13.59
N GLU A 149 -17.43 -0.03 14.50
CA GLU A 149 -17.15 -0.03 15.95
C GLU A 149 -15.80 -0.66 16.32
N TYR A 150 -15.24 -1.51 15.46
CA TYR A 150 -13.95 -2.13 15.70
C TYR A 150 -12.77 -1.19 15.47
N TYR A 151 -13.01 -0.02 14.90
CA TYR A 151 -12.02 1.01 14.68
C TYR A 151 -12.32 2.24 15.53
N GLU A 152 -11.28 2.85 16.08
CA GLU A 152 -11.41 4.09 16.83
C GLU A 152 -12.07 5.16 15.96
N GLY A 153 -13.08 5.80 16.53
CA GLY A 153 -13.76 6.86 15.86
C GLY A 153 -13.05 8.19 15.88
N CYS A 154 -13.74 9.20 15.37
CA CYS A 154 -13.37 10.59 15.58
C CYS A 154 -13.61 10.95 17.04
N VAL A 155 -12.59 10.74 17.88
CA VAL A 155 -12.66 11.10 19.30
C VAL A 155 -11.92 12.44 19.49
N PRO A 156 -12.65 13.55 19.70
CA PRO A 156 -12.03 14.86 19.86
C PRO A 156 -10.96 14.85 20.97
N ARG A 157 -9.87 15.58 20.75
CA ARG A 157 -8.74 15.75 21.70
C ARG A 157 -7.94 14.49 22.02
N ARG A 158 -8.40 13.29 21.63
CA ARG A 158 -7.68 12.03 21.81
C ARG A 158 -6.66 11.80 20.70
N TRP A 159 -7.01 12.12 19.47
CA TRP A 159 -6.11 12.07 18.32
C TRP A 159 -6.42 13.21 17.34
N LYS A 160 -5.46 13.53 16.48
CA LYS A 160 -5.55 14.66 15.54
C LYS A 160 -6.49 14.42 14.35
N ASP A 161 -6.75 13.15 14.02
CA ASP A 161 -7.51 12.72 12.85
C ASP A 161 -8.28 11.43 13.13
N CYS A 162 -9.22 11.12 12.25
CA CYS A 162 -9.92 9.85 12.20
C CYS A 162 -9.20 8.96 11.19
N SER A 163 -8.23 8.20 11.69
CA SER A 163 -7.32 7.41 10.87
C SER A 163 -8.03 6.29 10.10
N LEU A 164 -8.02 6.39 8.76
CA LEU A 164 -8.44 5.36 7.81
C LEU A 164 -7.77 5.67 6.46
N ARG A 165 -6.55 5.17 6.25
CA ARG A 165 -5.68 5.58 5.14
C ARG A 165 -4.70 4.49 4.71
N ASP A 166 -3.86 4.82 3.73
CA ASP A 166 -2.75 4.00 3.24
C ASP A 166 -3.23 2.60 2.79
N PRO A 167 -4.14 2.53 1.80
CA PRO A 167 -4.65 1.25 1.31
C PRO A 167 -3.53 0.43 0.68
N TRP A 168 -3.50 -0.86 0.99
CA TRP A 168 -2.69 -1.86 0.31
C TRP A 168 -3.59 -3.00 -0.17
N VAL A 169 -3.75 -3.12 -1.49
CA VAL A 169 -4.72 -4.04 -2.11
C VAL A 169 -4.01 -5.17 -2.82
N ILE A 170 -4.45 -6.40 -2.55
CA ILE A 170 -3.95 -7.63 -3.18
C ILE A 170 -5.12 -8.53 -3.56
N ARG A 171 -4.87 -9.48 -4.47
CA ARG A 171 -5.80 -10.61 -4.63
C ARG A 171 -5.78 -11.45 -3.36
N ASP A 172 -6.93 -11.98 -2.98
CA ASP A 172 -7.01 -12.93 -1.88
C ASP A 172 -6.21 -14.20 -2.26
N PRO A 173 -5.14 -14.56 -1.53
CA PRO A 173 -4.37 -15.76 -1.83
C PRO A 173 -5.10 -17.07 -1.48
N GLU A 174 -6.14 -17.01 -0.64
CA GLU A 174 -6.89 -18.18 -0.16
C GLU A 174 -8.28 -18.33 -0.79
N GLY A 175 -8.70 -17.38 -1.62
CA GLY A 175 -10.06 -17.30 -2.11
C GLY A 175 -10.20 -16.54 -3.42
N SER A 176 -11.46 -16.37 -3.84
CA SER A 176 -11.80 -15.47 -4.94
C SER A 176 -12.06 -14.07 -4.38
N GLY A 177 -11.42 -13.07 -4.96
CA GLY A 177 -11.63 -11.67 -4.61
C GLY A 177 -10.35 -10.92 -4.26
N TRP A 178 -10.51 -9.90 -3.43
CA TRP A 178 -9.50 -8.91 -3.11
C TRP A 178 -9.46 -8.62 -1.62
N LEU A 179 -8.27 -8.46 -1.07
CA LEU A 179 -8.02 -7.98 0.28
C LEU A 179 -7.44 -6.57 0.23
N MET A 180 -7.89 -5.71 1.14
CA MET A 180 -7.32 -4.39 1.37
C MET A 180 -6.88 -4.30 2.83
N TYR A 181 -5.60 -4.07 3.05
CA TYR A 181 -5.06 -3.65 4.34
C TYR A 181 -5.05 -2.11 4.39
N PHE A 182 -5.25 -1.53 5.57
CA PHE A 182 -5.21 -0.08 5.73
C PHE A 182 -4.78 0.31 7.14
N THR A 183 -4.22 1.51 7.28
CA THR A 183 -3.92 2.10 8.58
C THR A 183 -5.21 2.54 9.25
N ALA A 184 -5.42 2.05 10.47
CA ALA A 184 -6.54 2.42 11.31
C ALA A 184 -6.07 2.62 12.77
N ARG A 185 -7.03 2.88 13.65
CA ARG A 185 -6.79 2.91 15.10
C ARG A 185 -7.74 1.94 15.80
N SER A 186 -7.29 1.32 16.89
CA SER A 186 -8.07 0.49 17.79
C SER A 186 -8.75 1.37 18.84
N PRO A 187 -10.02 1.15 19.17
CA PRO A 187 -10.73 1.97 20.15
C PRO A 187 -10.22 1.80 21.61
N MET A 188 -9.34 0.82 21.88
CA MET A 188 -9.12 0.29 23.23
C MET A 188 -7.64 0.16 23.66
N PRO A 189 -6.88 1.25 23.71
CA PRO A 189 -5.88 1.39 24.78
C PRO A 189 -6.05 2.67 25.60
N SER A 190 -5.72 2.62 26.89
CA SER A 190 -5.64 3.80 27.76
C SER A 190 -4.59 4.79 27.26
N ASP A 191 -3.52 4.29 26.64
CA ASP A 191 -2.53 5.09 25.92
C ASP A 191 -2.96 5.34 24.47
N THR A 192 -3.21 6.60 24.16
CA THR A 192 -3.56 7.08 22.81
C THR A 192 -2.51 6.74 21.74
N ASN A 193 -1.23 6.64 22.12
CA ASN A 193 -0.13 6.29 21.23
C ASN A 193 -0.09 4.79 20.92
N ALA A 194 -0.66 3.95 21.78
CA ALA A 194 -0.77 2.51 21.59
C ALA A 194 -1.97 2.09 20.74
N SER A 195 -2.76 3.06 20.23
CA SER A 195 -4.00 2.77 19.52
C SER A 195 -3.80 2.45 18.03
N GLY A 196 -2.57 2.34 17.52
CA GLY A 196 -2.34 1.98 16.11
C GLY A 196 -2.88 0.59 15.77
N ALA A 197 -3.56 0.45 14.63
CA ALA A 197 -4.10 -0.83 14.16
C ALA A 197 -3.98 -0.98 12.63
N ILE A 198 -4.00 -2.24 12.17
CA ILE A 198 -4.13 -2.57 10.76
C ILE A 198 -5.56 -3.04 10.52
N GLY A 199 -6.30 -2.29 9.73
CA GLY A 199 -7.60 -2.69 9.24
C GLY A 199 -7.48 -3.63 8.06
N VAL A 200 -8.49 -4.48 7.89
CA VAL A 200 -8.57 -5.42 6.78
C VAL A 200 -9.99 -5.42 6.22
N ALA A 201 -10.09 -5.21 4.92
CA ALA A 201 -11.32 -5.31 4.15
C ALA A 201 -11.18 -6.39 3.08
N HIS A 202 -12.28 -7.08 2.80
CA HIS A 202 -12.36 -8.09 1.77
C HIS A 202 -13.43 -7.66 0.76
N SER A 203 -13.30 -8.04 -0.50
CA SER A 203 -14.36 -7.90 -1.49
C SER A 203 -14.36 -9.10 -2.43
N LYS A 204 -15.55 -9.66 -2.65
CA LYS A 204 -15.79 -10.73 -3.64
C LYS A 204 -15.84 -10.21 -5.08
N LEU A 205 -15.99 -8.90 -5.29
CA LEU A 205 -16.16 -8.29 -6.60
C LEU A 205 -14.87 -7.61 -7.06
N ALA A 206 -14.50 -7.87 -8.33
CA ALA A 206 -13.33 -7.35 -9.05
C ALA A 206 -12.95 -5.92 -8.62
N ALA A 207 -11.83 -5.73 -7.92
CA ALA A 207 -11.33 -4.46 -7.34
C ALA A 207 -12.40 -3.37 -7.15
N SER A 208 -13.57 -3.76 -6.63
CA SER A 208 -14.72 -2.92 -6.38
C SER A 208 -14.99 -3.16 -4.93
N ALA A 209 -14.51 -2.24 -4.10
CA ALA A 209 -14.78 -2.28 -2.69
C ALA A 209 -16.23 -1.85 -2.49
N SER A 210 -17.12 -2.84 -2.53
CA SER A 210 -18.46 -2.74 -1.97
C SER A 210 -18.72 -4.07 -1.28
N GLY A 211 -18.31 -4.16 0.00
CA GLY A 211 -18.78 -5.20 0.91
C GLY A 211 -17.71 -6.02 1.65
N LEU A 212 -17.66 -5.78 2.96
CA LEU A 212 -17.24 -6.64 4.09
C LEU A 212 -15.78 -6.58 4.59
N CYS A 213 -15.65 -5.91 5.73
CA CYS A 213 -14.48 -5.83 6.60
C CYS A 213 -14.35 -7.07 7.51
N ARG A 214 -13.15 -7.63 7.65
CA ARG A 214 -12.80 -8.63 8.68
C ARG A 214 -11.38 -8.39 9.13
N ILE A 215 -11.15 -8.25 10.43
CA ILE A 215 -9.89 -7.81 11.05
C ILE A 215 -8.85 -8.94 11.17
N PHE A 216 -7.57 -8.58 11.11
CA PHE A 216 -6.47 -9.31 11.75
C PHE A 216 -5.85 -8.48 12.89
N ARG A 217 -5.71 -9.09 14.09
CA ARG A 217 -5.01 -8.50 15.24
C ARG A 217 -3.54 -8.93 15.22
N GLY A 218 -2.60 -7.98 15.25
CA GLY A 218 -1.20 -8.27 15.54
C GLY A 218 -1.00 -8.49 17.04
N ASN A 219 -0.44 -9.63 17.45
CA ASN A 219 -0.03 -9.85 18.84
C ASN A 219 1.21 -9.01 19.18
N ARG A 220 1.26 -8.58 20.45
CA ARG A 220 2.22 -7.69 21.12
C ARG A 220 3.70 -7.88 20.71
N GLY A 221 4.41 -6.78 20.47
CA GLY A 221 5.88 -6.71 20.59
C GLY A 221 6.30 -6.38 22.05
N PRO A 222 7.54 -6.70 22.46
CA PRO A 222 7.99 -6.59 23.85
C PRO A 222 8.13 -5.13 24.34
N PRO A 223 8.06 -4.89 25.66
CA PRO A 223 8.04 -3.56 26.25
C PRO A 223 9.47 -3.04 26.44
N SER A 224 9.91 -2.08 25.61
CA SER A 224 10.91 -1.05 25.96
C SER A 224 11.46 -0.35 24.72
N LEU A 225 10.77 0.65 24.20
CA LEU A 225 11.39 1.76 23.45
C LEU A 225 10.47 3.00 23.55
N PRO A 226 11.00 4.23 23.75
CA PRO A 226 10.18 5.42 23.89
C PRO A 226 9.43 5.73 22.58
N ALA A 227 8.13 5.47 22.57
CA ALA A 227 7.25 5.56 21.40
C ALA A 227 6.80 7.01 21.15
N GLY A 228 7.72 7.85 20.67
CA GLY A 228 7.44 9.24 20.31
C GLY A 228 7.61 9.58 18.82
N ARG A 229 8.15 8.68 17.98
CA ARG A 229 8.50 9.02 16.59
C ARG A 229 8.47 7.89 15.55
N GLN A 230 7.97 6.70 15.87
CA GLN A 230 8.11 5.53 14.97
C GLN A 230 6.81 4.74 14.78
N MET A 231 5.85 5.31 14.04
CA MET A 231 4.83 4.52 13.34
C MET A 231 4.56 5.01 11.91
N VAL A 232 5.48 5.79 11.33
CA VAL A 232 5.42 6.25 9.93
C VAL A 232 6.43 5.49 9.05
N LEU A 233 7.53 4.96 9.61
CA LEU A 233 8.51 4.16 8.87
C LEU A 233 8.32 2.62 8.86
N PRO A 234 7.61 1.95 9.80
CA PRO A 234 7.56 0.48 9.77
C PRO A 234 6.48 -0.10 8.85
N LEU A 235 5.62 0.70 8.21
CA LEU A 235 4.73 0.19 7.15
C LEU A 235 5.48 -0.14 5.86
N LEU A 236 6.69 0.39 5.66
CA LEU A 236 7.59 -0.04 4.58
C LEU A 236 8.57 -1.12 5.08
N HIS A 237 9.24 -0.91 6.22
CA HIS A 237 10.32 -1.79 6.70
C HIS A 237 9.84 -3.10 7.35
N THR A 238 8.75 -3.07 8.14
CA THR A 238 8.22 -4.28 8.79
C THR A 238 7.41 -5.13 7.80
N PHE A 239 6.80 -4.51 6.78
CA PHE A 239 6.07 -5.21 5.72
C PHE A 239 7.00 -5.95 4.75
N THR A 240 8.15 -5.39 4.35
CA THR A 240 9.13 -6.14 3.52
C THR A 240 9.63 -7.39 4.26
N MET A 241 9.82 -7.32 5.57
CA MET A 241 10.30 -8.44 6.41
C MET A 241 9.21 -9.50 6.68
N LEU A 242 7.96 -9.07 6.90
CA LEU A 242 6.83 -9.99 7.13
C LEU A 242 6.39 -10.69 5.83
N VAL A 243 6.31 -9.95 4.72
CA VAL A 243 6.00 -10.50 3.39
C VAL A 243 7.16 -11.37 2.88
N GLY A 244 8.42 -10.96 3.08
CA GLY A 244 9.59 -11.77 2.75
C GLY A 244 9.60 -13.14 3.44
N ARG A 245 9.21 -13.21 4.72
CA ARG A 245 9.10 -14.49 5.44
C ARG A 245 7.97 -15.39 4.95
N ILE A 246 6.81 -14.83 4.61
CA ILE A 246 5.70 -15.58 4.01
C ILE A 246 6.11 -16.10 2.62
N GLN A 247 6.78 -15.27 1.81
CA GLN A 247 7.21 -15.61 0.46
C GLN A 247 8.34 -16.65 0.44
N THR A 248 9.28 -16.60 1.40
CA THR A 248 10.38 -17.58 1.55
C THR A 248 9.89 -18.93 2.06
N GLN A 249 8.87 -18.96 2.93
CA GLN A 249 8.25 -20.22 3.37
C GLN A 249 7.40 -20.89 2.28
N LEU A 250 6.81 -20.11 1.36
CA LEU A 250 6.07 -20.63 0.21
C LEU A 250 7.02 -21.09 -0.92
N SER A 251 8.15 -20.42 -1.13
CA SER A 251 9.17 -20.83 -2.12
C SER A 251 10.03 -22.01 -1.67
N GLY A 252 10.19 -22.25 -0.37
CA GLY A 252 10.92 -23.40 0.17
C GLY A 252 10.21 -24.76 0.00
N ARG A 253 8.97 -24.77 -0.51
CA ARG A 253 8.17 -25.98 -0.79
C ARG A 253 7.91 -26.21 -2.28
N ALA A 254 8.28 -25.28 -3.14
CA ALA A 254 8.19 -25.44 -4.59
C ALA A 254 9.62 -25.58 -5.14
N GLY A 255 9.93 -26.75 -5.70
CA GLY A 255 11.12 -26.94 -6.51
C GLY A 255 11.21 -25.86 -7.60
N SER A 256 12.45 -25.46 -7.90
CA SER A 256 12.88 -24.48 -8.91
C SER A 256 11.88 -24.25 -10.07
N GLY A 257 11.19 -23.11 -10.04
CA GLY A 257 10.30 -22.65 -11.11
C GLY A 257 9.69 -21.28 -10.81
N HIS A 258 10.13 -20.27 -11.57
CA HIS A 258 9.59 -18.91 -11.78
C HIS A 258 9.04 -18.08 -10.59
N PRO A 259 9.53 -16.84 -10.35
CA PRO A 259 8.83 -15.88 -9.50
C PRO A 259 7.51 -15.50 -10.19
N LEU A 260 6.40 -15.61 -9.45
CA LEU A 260 5.06 -15.24 -9.89
C LEU A 260 5.00 -13.74 -10.22
N SER A 261 5.34 -13.40 -11.46
CA SER A 261 4.94 -12.16 -12.10
C SER A 261 3.48 -12.30 -12.52
N CYS A 262 2.62 -11.40 -12.05
CA CYS A 262 1.27 -11.29 -12.56
C CYS A 262 1.33 -10.73 -13.99
N CYS A 263 1.49 -11.60 -15.00
CA CYS A 263 1.10 -11.38 -16.41
C CYS A 263 1.44 -12.57 -17.34
N ARG A 264 0.49 -12.85 -18.26
CA ARG A 264 0.48 -13.75 -19.46
C ARG A 264 0.24 -15.25 -19.21
N SER A 265 -0.48 -15.99 -20.06
CA SER A 265 -1.15 -15.73 -21.35
C SER A 265 -2.10 -16.89 -21.66
N SER A 266 -3.21 -16.61 -22.34
CA SER A 266 -4.06 -17.59 -23.02
C SER A 266 -3.32 -18.25 -24.19
N LEU A 267 -3.20 -19.60 -24.20
CA LEU A 267 -3.10 -20.46 -25.39
C LEU A 267 -3.03 -21.94 -24.99
N GLY A 268 -3.88 -22.78 -25.61
CA GLY A 268 -3.61 -24.21 -25.87
C GLY A 268 -4.03 -25.22 -24.79
N ALA A 269 -5.16 -25.89 -25.03
CA ALA A 269 -5.47 -27.17 -24.39
C ALA A 269 -4.51 -28.26 -24.87
N MET A 270 -3.98 -29.06 -23.94
CA MET A 270 -3.50 -30.42 -24.23
C MET A 270 -3.59 -31.26 -22.95
N GLU A 271 -4.49 -32.24 -22.96
CA GLU A 271 -4.56 -33.30 -21.97
C GLU A 271 -3.31 -34.19 -22.06
N THR A 272 -2.75 -34.59 -20.91
CA THR A 272 -2.27 -35.97 -20.70
C THR A 272 -2.35 -36.29 -19.20
N GLY A 273 -2.85 -37.49 -18.90
CA GLY A 273 -3.24 -37.91 -17.56
C GLY A 273 -2.08 -38.24 -16.61
N GLY A 274 -2.38 -38.18 -15.31
CA GLY A 274 -1.46 -38.59 -14.24
C GLY A 274 -2.16 -38.56 -12.89
N ARG A 275 -2.28 -39.74 -12.28
CA ARG A 275 -2.93 -40.12 -11.01
C ARG A 275 -2.94 -39.09 -9.88
N SER A 276 -4.11 -38.97 -9.25
CA SER A 276 -4.41 -38.26 -8.00
C SER A 276 -3.74 -38.89 -6.77
N ILE A 277 -3.07 -38.07 -5.95
CA ILE A 277 -2.64 -38.39 -4.58
C ILE A 277 -3.37 -37.44 -3.62
N PRO A 278 -4.04 -37.91 -2.56
CA PRO A 278 -4.79 -37.04 -1.66
C PRO A 278 -3.85 -36.31 -0.71
N ILE A 279 -3.74 -34.99 -0.84
CA ILE A 279 -3.03 -34.15 0.13
C ILE A 279 -3.99 -33.80 1.27
N ARG A 280 -3.69 -34.30 2.47
CA ARG A 280 -4.40 -33.96 3.71
C ARG A 280 -4.31 -32.45 3.96
N HIS A 281 -5.47 -31.83 4.12
CA HIS A 281 -5.65 -30.43 4.49
C HIS A 281 -4.88 -30.08 5.77
N THR A 282 -4.00 -29.09 5.71
CA THR A 282 -3.58 -28.30 6.89
C THR A 282 -4.30 -26.95 6.79
N ARG A 283 -5.23 -26.67 7.71
CA ARG A 283 -5.94 -25.38 7.76
C ARG A 283 -5.02 -24.33 8.39
N LEU A 284 -5.09 -23.07 7.96
CA LEU A 284 -4.34 -21.95 8.57
C LEU A 284 -4.57 -21.77 10.09
N ARG A 285 -5.61 -22.40 10.67
CA ARG A 285 -5.83 -22.42 12.12
C ARG A 285 -4.74 -23.14 12.89
N ASP A 286 -3.97 -24.04 12.26
CA ASP A 286 -3.01 -24.91 12.94
C ASP A 286 -1.58 -24.35 12.96
N ILE A 287 -1.30 -23.24 12.25
CA ILE A 287 0.03 -22.60 12.21
C ILE A 287 0.27 -21.69 13.44
N CYS A 288 -0.75 -21.43 14.26
CA CYS A 288 -0.65 -20.54 15.44
C CYS A 288 -0.58 -21.27 16.80
N ARG A 289 -0.19 -22.54 16.85
CA ARG A 289 0.32 -23.17 18.08
C ARG A 289 1.83 -23.35 17.97
N ALA A 290 2.59 -22.35 18.42
CA ALA A 290 4.00 -22.56 18.70
C ALA A 290 4.15 -23.44 19.96
N PRO A 291 5.11 -24.37 20.03
CA PRO A 291 5.38 -25.14 21.24
C PRO A 291 5.89 -24.22 22.34
N SER A 292 5.39 -24.41 23.55
CA SER A 292 6.01 -23.89 24.76
C SER A 292 7.39 -24.52 24.93
N TYR A 293 8.45 -23.74 24.72
CA TYR A 293 9.77 -24.08 25.23
C TYR A 293 10.01 -23.25 26.49
N THR A 294 10.11 -23.95 27.62
CA THR A 294 10.65 -23.45 28.87
C THR A 294 12.14 -23.18 28.71
N TRP A 295 12.58 -22.00 29.13
CA TRP A 295 13.90 -21.79 29.71
C TRP A 295 13.70 -21.53 31.20
#